data_AF-A0A2E1H2D2-F1
#
_entry.id   AF-A0A2E1H2D2-F1
#
_cell.length_a   1.000
_cell.length_b   1.000
_cell.length_c   1.000
_cell.angle_alpha   90.00
_cell.angle_beta   90.00
_cell.angle_gamma   90.00
#
_symmetry.space_group_name_H-M   'P 1'
#
loop_
_entity.id
_entity.type
_entity.pdbx_description
1 polymer ?
#
loop_
_entity_poly.entity_id
_entity_poly.type
_entity_poly.pdbx_seq_one_letter_code
_entity_poly.pdbx_strand_id
1 'polypeptide(L)'
;MANTSRLLRFIPFSQLAILCTLLVASCISVADLSSGDQAAADAKGLFLESIEWGRIVDVYDVDGNLVEEDALIDHLITGSSIVSLTANAVTQKESLFIQFPEASAEFEALLFDYKDNLQTVLRRDVVGELTYDMVARNAAVRLNFNLPIDPSSVDSSSVQVFQGNPSSPSGMLQFSSRFVVKNDSSTNTSHRGGILIDPTISQTEAAEEQLPANVIGFGESTDVDDYNLVVYIPTEIDLVNGVYSVLSTLDEGQSIFYTPGRRDASEPVEIIGIDNYKLLAAMRTGNALDTFRGFMRDAIRPSLLGTQGITIDSHSGDGSDIVVNYSVDSARCLSLTPKVGDVIEVVDSNNKNNVWTVVSREDISPPGYIVHCVDSNYDGALFDATALAGQVSTRYSAADSDIQACYLDIVPDPGEGSILDTASVSVRFDEAIDDATVRSMSSFVIVQPDDNPSPDPQDVKESQAAWYRQIDTSESVSDFIERQRGYDYRADITGNATAEAEYGGRVLFGEVVASESNR
;
A
#
# COMPACT_ATOMS: atom_id res chain seq x y z
N MET A 1 62.95 -50.01 -8.73
CA MET A 1 63.02 -50.46 -10.14
C MET A 1 62.69 -51.94 -10.13
N ALA A 2 61.42 -52.28 -10.32
CA ALA A 2 60.84 -52.70 -11.62
C ALA A 2 60.84 -54.25 -11.66
N ASN A 3 59.78 -54.97 -11.98
CA ASN A 3 58.40 -54.62 -12.33
C ASN A 3 57.61 -55.95 -12.43
N THR A 4 56.33 -55.95 -12.03
CA THR A 4 55.16 -56.57 -12.73
C THR A 4 55.17 -58.10 -13.01
N SER A 5 54.08 -58.87 -12.95
CA SER A 5 52.71 -58.67 -13.47
C SER A 5 51.86 -59.91 -13.07
N ARG A 6 50.56 -59.78 -12.70
CA ARG A 6 49.34 -60.17 -13.47
C ARG A 6 49.30 -61.67 -13.90
N LEU A 7 48.22 -62.46 -13.87
CA LEU A 7 46.75 -62.25 -13.91
C LEU A 7 46.07 -63.66 -13.87
N LEU A 8 44.75 -63.66 -13.65
CA LEU A 8 43.70 -64.56 -14.20
C LEU A 8 43.37 -65.93 -13.54
N ARG A 9 42.19 -65.91 -12.85
CA ARG A 9 40.96 -66.72 -13.05
C ARG A 9 41.05 -68.25 -13.11
N PHE A 10 40.21 -68.94 -12.32
CA PHE A 10 39.01 -69.66 -12.81
C PHE A 10 38.12 -70.16 -11.65
N ILE A 11 36.80 -70.06 -11.84
CA ILE A 11 35.69 -70.50 -10.97
C ILE A 11 35.10 -71.79 -11.58
N PRO A 12 34.49 -72.70 -10.79
CA PRO A 12 33.06 -73.00 -10.99
C PRO A 12 32.34 -73.12 -9.62
N PHE A 13 31.27 -72.38 -9.32
CA PHE A 13 29.88 -72.52 -9.79
C PHE A 13 29.29 -73.93 -9.68
N SER A 14 28.51 -74.15 -8.61
CA SER A 14 27.12 -74.60 -8.73
C SER A 14 26.30 -73.67 -7.83
N GLN A 15 25.52 -72.72 -8.35
CA GLN A 15 24.24 -72.87 -9.07
C GLN A 15 23.26 -73.70 -8.24
N LEU A 16 22.02 -73.29 -8.01
CA LEU A 16 21.13 -72.25 -8.52
C LEU A 16 19.94 -72.37 -7.52
N ALA A 17 19.09 -71.41 -7.21
CA ALA A 17 18.29 -70.48 -7.98
C ALA A 17 17.09 -70.24 -7.04
N ILE A 18 16.26 -69.22 -7.09
CA ILE A 18 16.08 -67.98 -7.82
C ILE A 18 14.82 -67.46 -7.11
N LEU A 19 14.89 -66.33 -6.43
CA LEU A 19 14.56 -65.01 -7.00
C LEU A 19 13.06 -64.71 -6.90
N CYS A 20 12.75 -63.83 -5.96
CA CYS A 20 11.85 -62.68 -6.09
C CYS A 20 12.12 -61.80 -4.86
N THR A 21 13.13 -60.91 -4.80
CA THR A 21 13.25 -59.55 -5.39
C THR A 21 11.94 -58.76 -5.29
N LEU A 22 11.86 -57.61 -4.58
CA LEU A 22 12.67 -56.40 -4.75
C LEU A 22 12.85 -55.55 -3.47
N LEU A 23 14.10 -55.10 -3.31
CA LEU A 23 14.65 -53.83 -2.78
C LEU A 23 14.62 -53.48 -1.27
N VAL A 24 15.81 -53.69 -0.70
CA VAL A 24 16.46 -53.02 0.43
C VAL A 24 16.71 -51.53 0.11
N ALA A 25 16.34 -50.65 1.03
CA ALA A 25 17.14 -49.48 1.43
C ALA A 25 16.54 -48.90 2.72
N SER A 26 17.03 -49.37 3.86
CA SER A 26 16.96 -48.64 5.12
C SER A 26 17.74 -47.34 4.97
N CYS A 27 17.06 -46.24 4.68
CA CYS A 27 17.67 -44.92 4.69
C CYS A 27 17.83 -44.47 6.14
N ILE A 28 19.05 -44.67 6.63
CA ILE A 28 19.76 -43.77 7.53
C ILE A 28 19.31 -42.34 7.21
N SER A 29 18.57 -41.69 8.11
CA SER A 29 18.44 -40.24 8.04
C SER A 29 19.84 -39.69 8.31
N VAL A 30 20.43 -39.14 7.26
CA VAL A 30 21.70 -38.43 7.28
C VAL A 30 21.51 -37.20 8.16
N ALA A 31 21.74 -37.39 9.46
CA ALA A 31 22.35 -36.35 10.28
C ALA A 31 23.78 -36.16 9.74
N ASP A 32 24.17 -34.91 9.55
CA ASP A 32 25.43 -34.41 8.98
C ASP A 32 25.63 -34.59 7.46
N LEU A 33 25.25 -33.55 6.70
CA LEU A 33 26.17 -32.75 5.87
C LEU A 33 25.43 -31.55 5.23
N SER A 34 25.09 -30.56 6.05
CA SER A 34 25.39 -29.16 5.71
C SER A 34 26.06 -28.58 6.94
N SER A 35 27.39 -28.67 6.94
CA SER A 35 28.27 -28.04 7.91
C SER A 35 28.01 -26.53 7.94
N GLY A 36 27.13 -26.09 8.84
CA GLY A 36 26.79 -24.69 9.11
C GLY A 36 26.32 -24.46 10.54
N ASP A 37 25.50 -25.38 11.06
CA ASP A 37 24.72 -25.16 12.30
C ASP A 37 25.52 -25.23 13.62
N GLN A 38 26.64 -25.95 13.69
CA GLN A 38 27.44 -25.97 14.93
C GLN A 38 28.33 -24.74 15.14
N ALA A 39 28.28 -23.78 14.23
CA ALA A 39 29.02 -22.51 14.36
C ALA A 39 28.11 -21.28 14.29
N ALA A 40 26.79 -21.47 14.23
CA ALA A 40 25.81 -20.43 14.52
C ALA A 40 25.72 -20.15 16.04
N ALA A 41 26.04 -21.14 16.88
CA ALA A 41 25.98 -21.01 18.35
C ALA A 41 27.09 -20.16 18.98
N ASP A 42 28.11 -19.73 18.22
CA ASP A 42 29.28 -19.00 18.73
C ASP A 42 29.44 -17.58 18.14
N ALA A 43 28.43 -17.06 17.43
CA ALA A 43 28.39 -15.67 17.01
C ALA A 43 27.80 -14.78 18.11
N LYS A 44 28.65 -14.28 19.02
CA LYS A 44 28.27 -13.15 19.88
C LYS A 44 28.22 -11.87 19.05
N GLY A 45 27.06 -11.54 18.49
CA GLY A 45 26.81 -10.23 17.88
C GLY A 45 25.64 -10.19 16.90
N LEU A 46 25.20 -8.97 16.60
CA LEU A 46 24.14 -8.64 15.66
C LEU A 46 24.66 -8.59 14.22
N PHE A 47 24.01 -9.29 13.28
CA PHE A 47 24.30 -9.26 11.84
C PHE A 47 23.04 -9.37 10.99
N LEU A 48 23.12 -8.90 9.75
CA LEU A 48 22.04 -8.94 8.76
C LEU A 48 21.99 -10.32 8.09
N GLU A 49 20.86 -11.01 8.18
CA GLU A 49 20.61 -12.34 7.62
C GLU A 49 20.09 -12.28 6.18
N SER A 50 19.00 -11.54 5.97
CA SER A 50 18.35 -11.40 4.67
C SER A 50 17.73 -10.02 4.48
N ILE A 51 17.42 -9.72 3.23
CA ILE A 51 16.62 -8.55 2.84
C ILE A 51 15.46 -9.08 2.03
N GLU A 52 14.25 -8.66 2.39
CA GLU A 52 13.01 -9.02 1.72
C GLU A 52 12.18 -7.77 1.44
N TRP A 53 11.27 -7.83 0.49
CA TRP A 53 10.27 -6.78 0.29
C TRP A 53 8.89 -7.36 0.06
N GLY A 54 7.88 -6.54 0.36
CA GLY A 54 6.48 -6.91 0.24
C GLY A 54 5.56 -5.71 0.41
N ARG A 55 4.29 -6.01 0.63
CA ARG A 55 3.22 -5.05 0.91
C ARG A 55 3.05 -4.93 2.42
N ILE A 56 3.01 -3.70 2.94
CA ILE A 56 2.73 -3.44 4.36
C ILE A 56 1.22 -3.30 4.57
N VAL A 57 0.66 -4.01 5.55
CA VAL A 57 -0.77 -3.98 5.87
C VAL A 57 -1.02 -4.12 7.36
N ASP A 58 -2.16 -3.60 7.80
CA ASP A 58 -2.75 -3.95 9.09
C ASP A 58 -3.66 -5.18 8.92
N VAL A 59 -3.47 -6.21 9.74
CA VAL A 59 -4.17 -7.48 9.64
C VAL A 59 -5.35 -7.52 10.60
N TYR A 60 -6.53 -7.80 10.08
CA TYR A 60 -7.78 -7.93 10.83
C TYR A 60 -8.37 -9.32 10.70
N ASP A 61 -9.03 -9.80 11.75
CA ASP A 61 -9.80 -11.04 11.72
C ASP A 61 -11.22 -10.84 11.14
N VAL A 62 -12.03 -11.92 11.14
CA VAL A 62 -13.42 -11.90 10.65
C VAL A 62 -14.35 -11.00 11.47
N ASP A 63 -14.04 -10.79 12.74
CA ASP A 63 -14.83 -9.97 13.65
C ASP A 63 -14.40 -8.49 13.59
N GLY A 64 -13.35 -8.17 12.80
CA GLY A 64 -12.82 -6.83 12.62
C GLY A 64 -11.82 -6.42 13.70
N ASN A 65 -11.30 -7.36 14.49
CA ASN A 65 -10.26 -7.08 15.49
C ASN A 65 -8.90 -6.94 14.79
N LEU A 66 -8.15 -5.90 15.16
CA LEU A 66 -6.76 -5.75 14.74
C LEU A 66 -5.90 -6.83 15.41
N VAL A 67 -5.28 -7.68 14.60
CA VAL A 67 -4.38 -8.75 15.04
C VAL A 67 -2.93 -8.29 14.98
N GLU A 68 -2.54 -7.61 13.89
CA GLU A 68 -1.17 -7.15 13.71
C GLU A 68 -1.11 -5.88 12.88
N GLU A 69 -0.48 -4.83 13.41
CA GLU A 69 -0.20 -3.58 12.69
C GLU A 69 1.09 -3.71 11.87
N ASP A 70 1.21 -3.01 10.75
CA ASP A 70 2.43 -2.91 9.93
C ASP A 70 3.04 -4.31 9.57
N ALA A 71 2.20 -5.28 9.24
CA ALA A 71 2.63 -6.61 8.82
C ALA A 71 3.13 -6.57 7.37
N LEU A 72 4.33 -7.10 7.13
CA LEU A 72 4.85 -7.28 5.77
C LEU A 72 4.36 -8.61 5.19
N ILE A 73 3.62 -8.55 4.09
CA ILE A 73 3.02 -9.70 3.42
C ILE A 73 3.38 -9.75 1.92
N ASP A 74 3.16 -10.91 1.29
CA ASP A 74 3.32 -11.09 -0.14
C ASP A 74 2.47 -10.08 -0.95
N HIS A 75 3.12 -9.38 -1.87
CA HIS A 75 2.49 -8.39 -2.73
C HIS A 75 1.56 -8.99 -3.79
N LEU A 76 1.61 -10.31 -4.02
CA LEU A 76 0.81 -11.02 -5.02
C LEU A 76 -0.58 -11.43 -4.50
N ILE A 77 -0.88 -11.17 -3.23
CA ILE A 77 -2.18 -11.48 -2.65
C ILE A 77 -3.27 -10.74 -3.43
N THR A 78 -4.29 -11.51 -3.81
CA THR A 78 -5.48 -10.98 -4.48
C THR A 78 -6.70 -11.33 -3.64
N GLY A 79 -7.65 -10.40 -3.57
CA GLY A 79 -8.88 -10.59 -2.82
C GLY A 79 -9.64 -11.86 -3.27
N SER A 80 -10.22 -12.56 -2.31
CA SER A 80 -10.99 -13.78 -2.46
C SER A 80 -12.17 -13.78 -1.47
N SER A 81 -12.97 -14.85 -1.44
CA SER A 81 -14.03 -14.98 -0.44
C SER A 81 -13.51 -15.20 0.98
N ILE A 82 -12.23 -15.52 1.15
CA ILE A 82 -11.60 -15.79 2.45
C ILE A 82 -10.66 -14.66 2.90
N VAL A 83 -10.32 -13.74 2.00
CA VAL A 83 -9.41 -12.62 2.26
C VAL A 83 -9.82 -11.41 1.47
N SER A 84 -9.89 -10.25 2.10
CA SER A 84 -10.07 -8.97 1.40
C SER A 84 -8.98 -7.99 1.77
N LEU A 85 -8.38 -7.39 0.74
CA LEU A 85 -7.44 -6.29 0.87
C LEU A 85 -8.18 -4.98 0.58
N THR A 86 -8.06 -4.01 1.47
CA THR A 86 -8.67 -2.68 1.32
C THR A 86 -7.67 -1.62 1.74
N ALA A 87 -7.44 -0.60 0.92
CA ALA A 87 -6.74 0.60 1.36
C ALA A 87 -7.69 1.50 2.16
N ASN A 88 -7.20 2.36 3.03
CA ASN A 88 -7.97 3.46 3.59
C ASN A 88 -7.80 4.69 2.68
N ALA A 89 -8.90 5.32 2.27
CA ALA A 89 -8.84 6.40 1.28
C ALA A 89 -8.20 7.70 1.79
N VAL A 90 -8.10 7.89 3.12
CA VAL A 90 -7.54 9.10 3.73
C VAL A 90 -6.15 8.82 4.29
N THR A 91 -6.00 7.75 5.08
CA THR A 91 -4.71 7.41 5.68
C THR A 91 -3.80 6.67 4.73
N GLN A 92 -4.31 6.15 3.60
CA GLN A 92 -3.59 5.31 2.63
C GLN A 92 -3.02 4.00 3.23
N LYS A 93 -3.24 3.75 4.52
CA LYS A 93 -2.91 2.47 5.16
C LYS A 93 -3.74 1.35 4.54
N GLU A 94 -3.10 0.24 4.25
CA GLU A 94 -3.77 -0.93 3.72
C GLU A 94 -4.14 -1.90 4.84
N SER A 95 -5.28 -2.57 4.68
CA SER A 95 -5.82 -3.51 5.63
C SER A 95 -6.12 -4.84 4.96
N LEU A 96 -5.68 -5.92 5.58
CA LEU A 96 -5.91 -7.29 5.18
C LEU A 96 -6.92 -7.92 6.16
N PHE A 97 -8.13 -8.18 5.68
CA PHE A 97 -9.14 -8.91 6.46
C PHE A 97 -9.08 -10.39 6.09
N ILE A 98 -8.77 -11.23 7.07
CA ILE A 98 -8.83 -12.68 6.94
C ILE A 98 -10.19 -13.13 7.50
N GLN A 99 -10.99 -13.82 6.68
CA GLN A 99 -12.37 -14.21 7.01
C GLN A 99 -12.43 -15.45 7.93
N PHE A 100 -11.53 -15.50 8.90
CA PHE A 100 -11.47 -16.49 9.97
C PHE A 100 -11.18 -15.78 11.30
N PRO A 101 -11.63 -16.31 12.46
CA PRO A 101 -11.26 -15.77 13.76
C PRO A 101 -9.76 -15.94 14.02
N GLU A 102 -9.12 -14.98 14.69
CA GLU A 102 -7.68 -14.99 15.01
C GLU A 102 -7.24 -16.33 15.62
N ALA A 103 -8.01 -16.85 16.58
CA ALA A 103 -7.68 -18.09 17.29
C ALA A 103 -7.81 -19.39 16.47
N SER A 104 -8.15 -19.31 15.18
CA SER A 104 -8.30 -20.47 14.30
C SER A 104 -6.98 -20.89 13.66
N ALA A 105 -6.81 -22.19 13.41
CA ALA A 105 -5.61 -22.70 12.73
C ALA A 105 -5.55 -22.23 11.27
N GLU A 106 -6.71 -21.99 10.66
CA GLU A 106 -6.85 -21.46 9.31
C GLU A 106 -6.34 -20.02 9.21
N PHE A 107 -6.65 -19.16 10.19
CA PHE A 107 -6.13 -17.80 10.25
C PHE A 107 -4.60 -17.81 10.34
N GLU A 108 -4.05 -18.53 11.32
CA GLU A 108 -2.60 -18.61 11.56
C GLU A 108 -1.84 -19.16 10.36
N ALA A 109 -2.34 -20.24 9.74
CA ALA A 109 -1.71 -20.82 8.56
C ALA A 109 -1.70 -19.83 7.39
N LEU A 110 -2.80 -19.10 7.19
CA LEU A 110 -2.91 -18.16 6.07
C LEU A 110 -2.01 -16.94 6.26
N LEU A 111 -1.98 -16.37 7.47
CA LEU A 111 -1.10 -15.26 7.81
C LEU A 111 0.37 -15.68 7.71
N PHE A 112 0.71 -16.88 8.17
CA PHE A 112 2.06 -17.44 8.04
C PHE A 112 2.47 -17.59 6.56
N ASP A 113 1.62 -18.19 5.73
CA ASP A 113 1.89 -18.36 4.29
C ASP A 113 2.12 -17.01 3.60
N TYR A 114 1.37 -15.96 3.99
CA TYR A 114 1.54 -14.62 3.44
C TYR A 114 2.84 -13.94 3.87
N LYS A 115 3.39 -14.31 5.03
CA LYS A 115 4.65 -13.79 5.54
C LYS A 115 5.87 -14.58 5.05
N ASP A 116 5.70 -15.84 4.66
CA ASP A 116 6.81 -16.70 4.19
C ASP A 116 7.12 -16.51 2.69
N ASN A 117 6.16 -16.02 1.90
CA ASN A 117 6.30 -15.84 0.45
C ASN A 117 6.75 -14.43 0.02
N LEU A 118 7.59 -13.78 0.83
CA LEU A 118 8.14 -12.47 0.51
C LEU A 118 9.20 -12.54 -0.62
N GLN A 119 9.40 -11.42 -1.31
CA GLN A 119 10.41 -11.34 -2.38
C GLN A 119 11.79 -11.06 -1.77
N THR A 120 12.75 -11.97 -1.95
CA THR A 120 14.10 -11.81 -1.43
C THR A 120 14.95 -10.92 -2.34
N VAL A 121 15.81 -10.10 -1.72
CA VAL A 121 16.82 -9.27 -2.38
C VAL A 121 18.20 -9.79 -2.02
N LEU A 122 19.03 -10.04 -3.04
CA LEU A 122 20.43 -10.37 -2.83
C LEU A 122 21.20 -9.12 -2.38
N ARG A 123 22.03 -9.31 -1.36
CA ARG A 123 22.95 -8.28 -0.90
C ARG A 123 24.07 -8.12 -1.93
N ARG A 124 24.05 -7.01 -2.66
CA ARG A 124 24.99 -6.69 -3.74
C ARG A 124 25.81 -5.45 -3.42
N ASP A 125 27.05 -5.44 -3.90
CA ASP A 125 27.95 -4.28 -3.85
C ASP A 125 27.60 -3.27 -4.95
N VAL A 126 28.00 -2.01 -4.81
CA VAL A 126 27.85 -0.98 -5.85
C VAL A 126 28.90 -1.11 -6.98
N VAL A 127 29.89 -1.99 -6.82
CA VAL A 127 30.98 -2.20 -7.79
C VAL A 127 31.01 -3.64 -8.29
N GLY A 128 31.09 -3.80 -9.62
CA GLY A 128 31.36 -5.10 -10.25
C GLY A 128 30.13 -5.98 -10.49
N GLU A 129 28.94 -5.49 -10.13
CA GLU A 129 27.67 -6.13 -10.41
C GLU A 129 27.16 -5.82 -11.82
N LEU A 130 26.52 -6.79 -12.45
CA LEU A 130 25.96 -6.64 -13.80
C LEU A 130 24.48 -6.25 -13.78
N THR A 131 23.75 -6.64 -12.74
CA THR A 131 22.31 -6.43 -12.59
C THR A 131 21.97 -6.38 -11.10
N TYR A 132 21.07 -5.51 -10.70
CA TYR A 132 20.55 -5.48 -9.33
C TYR A 132 19.12 -6.02 -9.26
N ASP A 133 18.79 -6.60 -8.11
CA ASP A 133 17.45 -7.12 -7.89
C ASP A 133 16.47 -5.97 -7.73
N MET A 134 15.28 -6.15 -8.28
CA MET A 134 14.25 -5.13 -8.32
C MET A 134 13.43 -5.13 -7.02
N VAL A 135 13.20 -3.94 -6.46
CA VAL A 135 12.22 -3.63 -5.42
C VAL A 135 11.13 -2.78 -6.05
N ALA A 136 9.86 -3.11 -5.80
CA ALA A 136 8.77 -2.29 -6.29
C ALA A 136 8.79 -0.90 -5.62
N ARG A 137 8.40 0.14 -6.37
CA ARG A 137 8.52 1.53 -5.93
C ARG A 137 7.76 1.85 -4.65
N ASN A 138 6.58 1.27 -4.47
CA ASN A 138 5.73 1.44 -3.29
C ASN A 138 5.84 0.26 -2.30
N ALA A 139 6.85 -0.62 -2.42
CA ALA A 139 7.02 -1.73 -1.49
C ALA A 139 7.79 -1.30 -0.23
N ALA A 140 7.43 -1.91 0.90
CA ALA A 140 8.23 -1.85 2.11
C ALA A 140 9.36 -2.90 2.04
N VAL A 141 10.53 -2.55 2.56
CA VAL A 141 11.72 -3.41 2.58
C VAL A 141 12.01 -3.83 4.01
N ARG A 142 12.09 -5.14 4.28
CA ARG A 142 12.46 -5.71 5.57
C ARG A 142 13.94 -6.09 5.58
N LEU A 143 14.66 -5.58 6.57
CA LEU A 143 15.99 -6.03 6.95
C LEU A 143 15.84 -7.05 8.08
N ASN A 144 16.25 -8.31 7.86
CA ASN A 144 16.15 -9.38 8.85
C ASN A 144 17.48 -9.59 9.56
N PHE A 145 17.43 -9.64 10.89
CA PHE A 145 18.59 -9.80 11.76
C PHE A 145 18.45 -11.03 12.63
N ASN A 146 19.60 -11.60 12.99
CA ASN A 146 19.71 -12.81 13.79
C ASN A 146 19.30 -12.64 15.27
N LEU A 147 19.14 -11.39 15.74
CA LEU A 147 18.81 -11.03 17.12
C LEU A 147 17.76 -9.90 17.14
N PRO A 148 16.95 -9.77 18.21
CA PRO A 148 16.02 -8.66 18.38
C PRO A 148 16.71 -7.31 18.38
N ILE A 149 16.13 -6.35 17.66
CA ILE A 149 16.63 -4.98 17.54
C ILE A 149 16.06 -4.12 18.65
N ASP A 150 16.89 -3.26 19.25
CA ASP A 150 16.45 -2.19 20.13
C ASP A 150 15.81 -1.07 19.27
N PRO A 151 14.49 -0.80 19.41
CA PRO A 151 13.82 0.24 18.64
C PRO A 151 14.43 1.64 18.83
N SER A 152 15.02 1.92 19.99
CA SER A 152 15.65 3.21 20.27
C SER A 152 16.99 3.42 19.54
N SER A 153 17.55 2.35 18.98
CA SER A 153 18.77 2.38 18.18
C SER A 153 18.53 2.59 16.68
N VAL A 154 17.26 2.57 16.24
CA VAL A 154 16.88 2.68 14.83
C VAL A 154 16.50 4.12 14.51
N ASP A 155 17.23 4.72 13.59
CA ASP A 155 17.05 6.09 13.09
C ASP A 155 17.73 6.24 11.72
N SER A 156 17.65 7.44 11.14
CA SER A 156 18.26 7.76 9.83
C SER A 156 19.79 7.81 9.83
N SER A 157 20.43 7.67 11.01
CA SER A 157 21.88 7.60 11.16
C SER A 157 22.37 6.14 11.16
N SER A 158 21.67 5.27 11.90
CA SER A 158 21.95 3.84 12.05
C SER A 158 21.48 3.00 10.86
N VAL A 159 20.42 3.43 10.16
CA VAL A 159 19.97 2.85 8.88
C VAL A 159 19.85 3.99 7.87
N GLN A 160 20.83 4.07 6.97
CA GLN A 160 20.91 5.16 6.00
C GLN A 160 20.41 4.68 4.63
N VAL A 161 19.27 5.21 4.19
CA VAL A 161 18.70 4.90 2.87
C VAL A 161 19.11 6.01 1.90
N PHE A 162 19.67 5.64 0.76
CA PHE A 162 20.03 6.56 -0.32
C PHE A 162 19.33 6.18 -1.60
N GLN A 163 18.82 7.17 -2.30
CA GLN A 163 18.18 7.00 -3.60
C GLN A 163 18.70 8.00 -4.64
N GLY A 164 18.81 7.54 -5.88
CA GLY A 164 18.91 8.38 -7.07
C GLY A 164 19.83 7.79 -8.13
N ASN A 165 20.48 8.64 -8.94
CA ASN A 165 21.26 8.15 -10.09
C ASN A 165 22.75 7.94 -9.72
N PRO A 166 23.26 6.70 -9.69
CA PRO A 166 24.66 6.46 -9.32
C PRO A 166 25.68 6.99 -10.33
N SER A 167 25.27 7.18 -11.59
CA SER A 167 26.13 7.74 -12.63
C SER A 167 26.39 9.24 -12.47
N SER A 168 25.73 9.91 -11.52
CA SER A 168 25.92 11.34 -11.24
C SER A 168 26.69 11.53 -9.91
N PRO A 169 27.73 12.39 -9.87
CA PRO A 169 28.52 12.68 -8.65
C PRO A 169 27.74 13.19 -7.44
N SER A 170 26.49 13.63 -7.64
CA SER A 170 25.57 14.06 -6.58
C SER A 170 24.19 13.41 -6.78
N GLY A 171 24.16 12.28 -7.49
CA GLY A 171 22.92 11.66 -7.91
C GLY A 171 22.28 10.79 -6.85
N MET A 172 23.04 10.29 -5.87
CA MET A 172 22.50 9.57 -4.72
C MET A 172 22.30 10.56 -3.57
N LEU A 173 21.04 10.72 -3.13
CA LEU A 173 20.66 11.57 -2.01
C LEU A 173 20.06 10.72 -0.90
N GLN A 174 20.23 11.16 0.35
CA GLN A 174 19.60 10.48 1.48
C GLN A 174 18.08 10.56 1.32
N PHE A 175 17.44 9.40 1.35
CA PHE A 175 16.00 9.25 1.25
C PHE A 175 15.39 9.21 2.66
N SER A 176 14.30 9.93 2.87
CA SER A 176 13.56 9.92 4.13
C SER A 176 12.48 8.84 4.07
N SER A 177 12.54 7.87 4.97
CA SER A 177 11.60 6.75 5.08
C SER A 177 11.15 6.60 6.53
N ARG A 178 9.97 6.01 6.74
CA ARG A 178 9.50 5.56 8.06
C ARG A 178 10.19 4.23 8.40
N PHE A 179 10.59 4.06 9.66
CA PHE A 179 11.19 2.82 10.15
C PHE A 179 10.30 2.18 11.20
N VAL A 180 9.95 0.90 11.00
CA VAL A 180 9.16 0.12 11.97
C VAL A 180 9.96 -1.09 12.41
N VAL A 181 10.14 -1.24 13.73
CA VAL A 181 10.88 -2.37 14.29
C VAL A 181 9.91 -3.50 14.65
N LYS A 182 10.14 -4.68 14.07
CA LYS A 182 9.37 -5.90 14.28
C LYS A 182 10.27 -7.00 14.82
N ASN A 183 10.16 -7.28 16.12
CA ASN A 183 10.88 -8.39 16.74
C ASN A 183 9.95 -9.60 16.85
N ASP A 184 10.39 -10.76 16.35
CA ASP A 184 9.61 -11.99 16.41
C ASP A 184 9.44 -12.42 17.89
N SER A 185 8.27 -12.93 18.23
CA SER A 185 7.97 -13.34 19.61
C SER A 185 8.83 -14.55 20.02
N SER A 186 9.31 -14.51 21.27
CA SER A 186 10.29 -15.43 21.91
C SER A 186 9.99 -16.94 21.89
N THR A 187 8.89 -17.39 21.28
CA THR A 187 8.44 -18.78 21.32
C THR A 187 9.05 -19.67 20.25
N ASN A 188 9.59 -19.10 19.17
CA ASN A 188 10.47 -19.83 18.25
C ASN A 188 11.92 -19.68 18.71
N THR A 189 12.69 -20.76 18.64
CA THR A 189 14.07 -20.87 19.14
C THR A 189 15.11 -20.00 18.40
N SER A 190 14.67 -19.01 17.64
CA SER A 190 15.47 -18.01 16.95
C SER A 190 14.79 -16.66 17.12
N HIS A 191 15.20 -15.89 18.13
CA HIS A 191 14.73 -14.52 18.31
C HIS A 191 15.27 -13.68 17.16
N ARG A 192 14.45 -13.32 16.18
CA ARG A 192 14.87 -12.52 15.03
C ARG A 192 14.32 -11.10 15.13
N GLY A 193 15.15 -10.14 14.74
CA GLY A 193 14.77 -8.73 14.67
C GLY A 193 14.55 -8.32 13.22
N GLY A 194 13.55 -7.48 12.98
CA GLY A 194 13.22 -6.95 11.67
C GLY A 194 13.15 -5.42 11.71
N ILE A 195 13.70 -4.77 10.69
CA ILE A 195 13.48 -3.34 10.46
C ILE A 195 12.77 -3.21 9.12
N LEU A 196 11.54 -2.68 9.14
CA LEU A 196 10.81 -2.29 7.95
C LEU A 196 11.21 -0.87 7.55
N ILE A 197 11.55 -0.70 6.29
CA ILE A 197 11.78 0.57 5.62
C ILE A 197 10.55 0.82 4.78
N ASP A 198 9.71 1.75 5.20
CA ASP A 198 8.51 2.14 4.51
C ASP A 198 8.73 3.46 3.75
N PRO A 199 8.75 3.44 2.41
CA PRO A 199 8.95 4.64 1.61
C PRO A 199 7.65 5.44 1.43
N THR A 200 6.49 4.85 1.70
CA THR A 200 5.18 5.48 1.53
C THR A 200 4.72 6.07 2.86
N ILE A 201 4.65 7.40 2.92
CA ILE A 201 4.29 8.14 4.13
C ILE A 201 3.08 9.02 3.80
N SER A 202 1.95 8.72 4.42
CA SER A 202 0.74 9.54 4.29
C SER A 202 0.92 10.93 4.92
N GLN A 203 0.03 11.88 4.63
CA GLN A 203 0.10 13.20 5.24
C GLN A 203 -0.13 13.18 6.77
N THR A 204 -0.95 12.24 7.25
CA THR A 204 -1.21 12.07 8.68
C THR A 204 0.03 11.56 9.38
N GLU A 205 0.65 10.50 8.86
CA GLU A 205 1.91 9.95 9.39
C GLU A 205 3.05 10.95 9.28
N ALA A 206 3.13 11.72 8.20
CA ALA A 206 4.11 12.79 8.04
C ALA A 206 4.05 13.81 9.18
N ALA A 207 2.85 14.17 9.64
CA ALA A 207 2.67 15.09 10.75
C ALA A 207 3.04 14.46 12.10
N GLU A 208 2.72 13.17 12.31
CA GLU A 208 3.00 12.43 13.53
C GLU A 208 4.49 12.11 13.69
N GLU A 209 5.11 11.56 12.64
CA GLU A 209 6.51 11.13 12.60
C GLU A 209 7.48 12.27 12.28
N GLN A 210 6.97 13.47 11.96
CA GLN A 210 7.76 14.63 11.53
C GLN A 210 8.64 14.33 10.30
N LEU A 211 8.14 13.48 9.42
CA LEU A 211 8.76 13.12 8.15
C LEU A 211 8.05 13.82 6.98
N PRO A 212 8.71 14.07 5.85
CA PRO A 212 8.03 14.55 4.65
C PRO A 212 7.02 13.51 4.14
N ALA A 213 5.83 13.96 3.77
CA ALA A 213 4.85 13.08 3.11
C ALA A 213 5.38 12.58 1.76
N ASN A 214 5.13 11.31 1.46
CA ASN A 214 5.50 10.66 0.22
C ASN A 214 4.49 9.56 -0.13
N VAL A 215 3.55 9.86 -1.02
CA VAL A 215 2.47 8.92 -1.38
C VAL A 215 2.87 7.96 -2.51
N ILE A 216 4.04 8.15 -3.13
CA ILE A 216 4.49 7.38 -4.31
C ILE A 216 5.44 6.26 -3.88
N GLY A 217 6.25 6.52 -2.85
CA GLY A 217 7.32 5.64 -2.42
C GLY A 217 8.66 6.01 -3.06
N PHE A 218 9.45 5.01 -3.42
CA PHE A 218 10.73 5.21 -4.09
C PHE A 218 10.56 5.82 -5.50
N GLY A 219 11.45 6.74 -5.87
CA GLY A 219 11.64 7.19 -7.25
C GLY A 219 11.99 6.04 -8.21
N GLU A 220 11.78 6.24 -9.51
CA GLU A 220 12.08 5.22 -10.53
C GLU A 220 13.59 5.04 -10.78
N SER A 221 13.99 3.84 -11.22
CA SER A 221 15.35 3.63 -11.73
C SER A 221 15.50 4.15 -13.16
N THR A 222 16.72 4.51 -13.55
CA THR A 222 17.01 5.03 -14.89
C THR A 222 16.94 3.97 -15.98
N ASP A 223 17.27 2.74 -15.64
CA ASP A 223 17.29 1.58 -16.52
C ASP A 223 17.05 0.31 -15.69
N VAL A 224 17.20 -0.87 -16.32
CA VAL A 224 16.87 -2.16 -15.71
C VAL A 224 18.07 -2.84 -15.02
N ASP A 225 19.28 -2.32 -15.21
CA ASP A 225 20.52 -2.98 -14.82
C ASP A 225 21.23 -2.25 -13.68
N ASP A 226 21.17 -0.91 -13.63
CA ASP A 226 21.83 -0.08 -12.63
C ASP A 226 21.03 0.03 -11.32
N TYR A 227 21.75 0.12 -10.20
CA TYR A 227 21.14 0.40 -8.90
C TYR A 227 20.71 1.86 -8.83
N ASN A 228 19.70 2.13 -8.03
CA ASN A 228 19.32 3.50 -7.68
C ASN A 228 18.87 3.61 -6.22
N LEU A 229 18.94 2.50 -5.47
CA LEU A 229 18.61 2.41 -4.05
C LEU A 229 19.77 1.72 -3.34
N VAL A 230 20.26 2.32 -2.26
CA VAL A 230 21.32 1.73 -1.43
C VAL A 230 20.95 1.90 0.03
N VAL A 231 21.06 0.82 0.78
CA VAL A 231 20.95 0.84 2.25
C VAL A 231 22.34 0.67 2.84
N TYR A 232 22.74 1.61 3.69
CA TYR A 232 23.94 1.51 4.49
C TYR A 232 23.59 1.32 5.96
N ILE A 233 24.32 0.41 6.62
CA ILE A 233 24.23 0.18 8.06
C ILE A 233 25.63 0.37 8.66
N PRO A 234 25.90 1.51 9.31
CA PRO A 234 27.18 1.75 9.96
C PRO A 234 27.44 0.78 11.11
N THR A 235 28.67 0.30 11.21
CA THR A 235 29.12 -0.59 12.31
C THR A 235 29.78 0.17 13.46
N GLU A 236 30.17 1.43 13.23
CA GLU A 236 30.78 2.28 14.25
C GLU A 236 30.22 3.71 14.19
N ILE A 237 30.17 4.38 15.35
CA ILE A 237 29.80 5.78 15.45
C ILE A 237 30.92 6.64 14.84
N ASP A 238 30.55 7.48 13.89
CA ASP A 238 31.45 8.41 13.21
C ASP A 238 30.82 9.81 13.11
N LEU A 239 31.09 10.62 14.13
CA LEU A 239 30.57 11.98 14.24
C LEU A 239 31.09 12.91 13.12
N VAL A 240 32.19 12.57 12.46
CA VAL A 240 32.75 13.38 11.36
C VAL A 240 31.94 13.18 10.09
N ASN A 241 31.43 11.96 9.89
CA ASN A 241 30.64 11.57 8.73
C ASN A 241 29.12 11.55 8.99
N GLY A 242 28.67 12.14 10.10
CA GLY A 242 27.24 12.29 10.43
C GLY A 242 26.57 11.00 10.93
N VAL A 243 27.34 10.02 11.40
CA VAL A 243 26.82 8.81 12.05
C VAL A 243 26.83 9.05 13.57
N TYR A 244 25.65 9.23 14.15
CA TYR A 244 25.45 9.55 15.57
C TYR A 244 25.07 8.33 16.42
N SER A 245 24.65 7.25 15.77
CA SER A 245 24.09 6.04 16.38
C SER A 245 24.40 4.84 15.49
N VAL A 246 24.40 3.65 16.09
CA VAL A 246 24.55 2.36 15.40
C VAL A 246 23.48 1.41 15.93
N LEU A 247 23.04 0.48 15.09
CA LEU A 247 22.06 -0.52 15.49
C LEU A 247 22.57 -1.36 16.66
N SER A 248 21.70 -1.62 17.63
CA SER A 248 21.98 -2.48 18.76
C SER A 248 20.86 -3.46 19.06
N THR A 249 21.20 -4.54 19.76
CA THR A 249 20.23 -5.54 20.22
C THR A 249 19.41 -5.06 21.42
N LEU A 250 18.15 -5.48 21.51
CA LEU A 250 17.24 -5.14 22.62
C LEU A 250 17.75 -5.59 24.01
N ASP A 251 18.27 -6.83 24.11
CA ASP A 251 18.54 -7.46 25.41
C ASP A 251 19.97 -7.27 25.95
N GLU A 252 20.95 -7.04 25.07
CA GLU A 252 22.37 -7.04 25.45
C GLU A 252 23.16 -5.80 24.97
N GLY A 253 22.50 -4.84 24.30
CA GLY A 253 23.14 -3.64 23.75
C GLY A 253 24.32 -3.94 22.81
N GLN A 254 24.40 -5.16 22.26
CA GLN A 254 25.44 -5.53 21.32
C GLN A 254 25.18 -4.76 20.02
N SER A 255 26.19 -4.01 19.56
CA SER A 255 26.09 -3.28 18.30
C SER A 255 26.26 -4.22 17.11
N ILE A 256 25.70 -3.81 15.97
CA ILE A 256 25.99 -4.45 14.69
C ILE A 256 27.49 -4.41 14.41
N PHE A 257 28.04 -5.51 13.93
CA PHE A 257 29.48 -5.64 13.71
C PHE A 257 29.75 -6.32 12.37
N TYR A 258 30.86 -5.97 11.76
CA TYR A 258 31.43 -6.66 10.61
C TYR A 258 32.75 -7.31 11.01
N THR A 259 32.98 -8.55 10.61
CA THR A 259 34.26 -9.23 10.82
C THR A 259 34.89 -9.55 9.47
N PRO A 260 35.93 -8.82 9.04
CA PRO A 260 36.64 -9.11 7.80
C PRO A 260 37.09 -10.58 7.73
N GLY A 261 36.69 -11.30 6.69
CA GLY A 261 37.07 -12.70 6.47
C GLY A 261 36.27 -13.75 7.25
N ARG A 262 35.20 -13.36 7.96
CA ARG A 262 34.27 -14.31 8.58
C ARG A 262 33.22 -14.80 7.56
N ARG A 263 33.28 -16.10 7.29
CA ARG A 263 32.28 -17.03 6.69
C ARG A 263 31.72 -16.73 5.30
N ASP A 264 31.57 -15.49 4.84
CA ASP A 264 31.23 -15.18 3.44
C ASP A 264 32.15 -14.08 2.91
N ALA A 265 33.00 -14.41 1.94
CA ALA A 265 33.86 -13.44 1.24
C ALA A 265 33.07 -12.49 0.32
N SER A 266 31.78 -12.29 0.59
CA SER A 266 30.79 -11.67 -0.30
C SER A 266 29.76 -10.80 0.42
N GLU A 267 29.93 -10.51 1.73
CA GLU A 267 29.10 -9.47 2.37
C GLU A 267 29.57 -8.10 1.88
N PRO A 268 28.74 -7.35 1.13
CA PRO A 268 29.17 -6.07 0.58
C PRO A 268 29.36 -5.04 1.70
N VAL A 269 30.52 -4.39 1.69
CA VAL A 269 30.86 -3.37 2.68
C VAL A 269 31.56 -2.18 2.04
N GLU A 270 31.20 -0.98 2.48
CA GLU A 270 31.98 0.23 2.20
C GLU A 270 33.03 0.43 3.30
N ILE A 271 34.28 0.60 2.90
CA ILE A 271 35.40 0.86 3.81
C ILE A 271 35.61 2.37 3.91
N ILE A 272 35.36 2.94 5.09
CA ILE A 272 35.43 4.39 5.33
C ILE A 272 36.73 4.78 6.04
N GLY A 273 37.30 3.85 6.80
CA GLY A 273 38.51 4.09 7.57
C GLY A 273 39.32 2.83 7.83
N ILE A 274 40.30 2.97 8.72
CA ILE A 274 41.03 1.82 9.26
C ILE A 274 40.08 1.18 10.28
N ASP A 275 39.50 0.05 9.90
CA ASP A 275 38.54 -0.76 10.68
C ASP A 275 37.11 -0.18 10.82
N ASN A 276 36.74 0.87 10.08
CA ASN A 276 35.36 1.38 10.03
C ASN A 276 34.65 0.96 8.73
N TYR A 277 33.53 0.27 8.88
CA TYR A 277 32.75 -0.33 7.81
C TYR A 277 31.28 0.09 7.85
N LYS A 278 30.69 0.28 6.68
CA LYS A 278 29.23 0.24 6.51
C LYS A 278 28.86 -1.04 5.79
N LEU A 279 27.95 -1.82 6.37
CA LEU A 279 27.28 -2.87 5.61
C LEU A 279 26.47 -2.20 4.50
N LEU A 280 26.50 -2.77 3.31
CA LEU A 280 25.89 -2.20 2.13
C LEU A 280 24.98 -3.22 1.45
N ALA A 281 23.84 -2.74 0.98
CA ALA A 281 22.98 -3.47 0.06
C ALA A 281 22.48 -2.52 -1.03
N ALA A 282 22.98 -2.71 -2.24
CA ALA A 282 22.53 -2.00 -3.43
C ALA A 282 21.42 -2.77 -4.14
N MET A 283 20.40 -2.03 -4.58
CA MET A 283 19.18 -2.54 -5.19
C MET A 283 18.73 -1.61 -6.30
N ARG A 284 17.86 -2.11 -7.17
CA ARG A 284 17.18 -1.29 -8.18
C ARG A 284 15.70 -1.16 -7.81
N THR A 285 15.12 0.02 -7.95
CA THR A 285 13.67 0.20 -7.87
C THR A 285 13.05 -0.02 -9.24
N GLY A 286 11.78 -0.41 -9.30
CA GLY A 286 11.09 -0.55 -10.58
C GLY A 286 11.03 0.73 -11.41
N ASN A 287 10.87 0.59 -12.74
CA ASN A 287 10.73 1.67 -13.71
C ASN A 287 9.62 1.39 -14.74
N ALA A 288 9.42 2.32 -15.69
CA ALA A 288 8.36 2.24 -16.69
C ALA A 288 8.44 1.02 -17.65
N LEU A 289 9.59 0.35 -17.77
CA LEU A 289 9.78 -0.85 -18.59
C LEU A 289 9.42 -2.13 -17.83
N ASP A 290 9.36 -2.07 -16.50
CA ASP A 290 8.96 -3.20 -15.66
C ASP A 290 7.46 -3.43 -15.68
N THR A 291 7.04 -4.63 -15.25
CA THR A 291 5.62 -4.93 -15.01
C THR A 291 5.04 -3.90 -14.05
N PHE A 292 3.80 -3.46 -14.33
CA PHE A 292 3.11 -2.43 -13.54
C PHE A 292 3.92 -1.12 -13.39
N ARG A 293 4.76 -0.79 -14.37
CA ARG A 293 5.65 0.40 -14.35
C ARG A 293 6.54 0.47 -13.11
N GLY A 294 6.89 -0.69 -12.56
CA GLY A 294 7.77 -0.80 -11.40
C GLY A 294 7.08 -0.66 -10.04
N PHE A 295 5.76 -0.53 -10.00
CA PHE A 295 4.97 -0.59 -8.77
C PHE A 295 4.56 -2.02 -8.44
N MET A 296 4.11 -2.25 -7.21
CA MET A 296 3.42 -3.49 -6.86
C MET A 296 2.16 -3.62 -7.71
N ARG A 297 1.72 -4.87 -7.91
CA ARG A 297 0.46 -5.11 -8.60
C ARG A 297 -0.67 -4.46 -7.82
N ASP A 298 -1.31 -3.49 -8.43
CA ASP A 298 -2.56 -2.95 -7.95
C ASP A 298 -3.71 -3.89 -8.35
N ALA A 299 -4.48 -4.31 -7.36
CA ALA A 299 -5.63 -5.19 -7.50
C ALA A 299 -6.95 -4.47 -7.22
N ILE A 300 -6.87 -3.28 -6.63
CA ILE A 300 -8.00 -2.41 -6.35
C ILE A 300 -8.09 -1.45 -7.53
N ARG A 301 -9.28 -0.92 -7.82
CA ARG A 301 -9.40 0.12 -8.85
C ARG A 301 -9.56 1.45 -8.12
N PRO A 302 -9.04 2.56 -8.69
CA PRO A 302 -9.27 3.86 -8.11
C PRO A 302 -10.78 4.10 -7.97
N SER A 303 -11.18 4.55 -6.79
CA SER A 303 -12.55 4.91 -6.48
C SER A 303 -12.66 6.40 -6.23
N LEU A 304 -13.84 6.96 -6.52
CA LEU A 304 -14.13 8.35 -6.19
C LEU A 304 -14.27 8.50 -4.68
N LEU A 305 -13.64 9.54 -4.13
CA LEU A 305 -13.68 9.87 -2.71
C LEU A 305 -14.54 11.11 -2.51
N GLY A 306 -15.61 10.97 -1.73
CA GLY A 306 -16.46 12.07 -1.32
C GLY A 306 -16.08 12.54 0.08
N THR A 307 -15.86 13.85 0.25
CA THR A 307 -15.64 14.46 1.57
C THR A 307 -16.79 15.40 1.88
N GLN A 308 -17.47 15.21 3.01
CA GLN A 308 -18.55 16.09 3.45
C GLN A 308 -18.33 16.53 4.89
N GLY A 309 -18.68 17.78 5.19
CA GLY A 309 -18.77 18.27 6.56
C GLY A 309 -19.89 17.55 7.32
N ILE A 310 -19.60 17.17 8.57
CA ILE A 310 -20.54 16.52 9.45
C ILE A 310 -20.54 17.16 10.83
N THR A 311 -21.65 17.00 11.53
CA THR A 311 -21.78 17.30 12.96
C THR A 311 -22.01 15.99 13.72
N ILE A 312 -21.15 15.70 14.71
CA ILE A 312 -21.33 14.55 15.61
C ILE A 312 -22.41 14.91 16.64
N ASP A 313 -23.55 14.23 16.56
CA ASP A 313 -24.72 14.46 17.40
C ASP A 313 -24.62 13.76 18.75
N SER A 314 -24.02 12.56 18.76
CA SER A 314 -23.71 11.82 19.99
C SER A 314 -22.62 10.79 19.74
N HIS A 315 -21.92 10.43 20.79
CA HIS A 315 -20.91 9.38 20.76
C HIS A 315 -20.86 8.70 22.13
N SER A 316 -20.59 7.39 22.16
CA SER A 316 -20.56 6.58 23.37
C SER A 316 -19.68 5.35 23.19
N GLY A 317 -18.87 5.01 24.20
CA GLY A 317 -18.00 3.83 24.19
C GLY A 317 -16.87 4.00 25.22
N ASP A 318 -16.17 2.92 25.55
CA ASP A 318 -14.91 2.94 26.30
C ASP A 318 -13.83 2.18 25.53
N GLY A 319 -12.62 2.74 25.46
CA GLY A 319 -11.50 2.15 24.73
C GLY A 319 -11.40 2.63 23.28
N SER A 320 -10.93 1.75 22.39
CA SER A 320 -10.66 2.06 20.98
C SER A 320 -11.91 2.10 20.11
N ASP A 321 -13.01 1.47 20.55
CA ASP A 321 -14.25 1.38 19.78
C ASP A 321 -15.31 2.33 20.34
N ILE A 322 -15.82 3.21 19.48
CA ILE A 322 -16.75 4.27 19.84
C ILE A 322 -17.96 4.16 18.92
N VAL A 323 -19.17 4.17 19.49
CA VAL A 323 -20.40 4.30 18.71
C VAL A 323 -20.64 5.78 18.47
N VAL A 324 -20.81 6.18 17.21
CA VAL A 324 -20.96 7.57 16.78
C VAL A 324 -22.25 7.72 15.98
N ASN A 325 -23.04 8.75 16.32
CA ASN A 325 -24.15 9.25 15.50
C ASN A 325 -23.77 10.64 14.98
N TYR A 326 -23.97 10.86 13.69
CA TYR A 326 -23.66 12.14 13.06
C TYR A 326 -24.73 12.54 12.05
N SER A 327 -24.75 13.83 11.72
CA SER A 327 -25.56 14.42 10.66
C SER A 327 -24.66 15.11 9.64
N VAL A 328 -25.01 15.00 8.35
CA VAL A 328 -24.27 15.66 7.25
C VAL A 328 -24.74 17.10 7.13
N ASP A 329 -23.80 18.05 7.08
CA ASP A 329 -24.13 19.48 7.07
C ASP A 329 -24.77 19.93 5.74
N SER A 330 -24.41 19.26 4.64
CA SER A 330 -24.92 19.57 3.31
C SER A 330 -26.31 18.95 3.07
N ALA A 331 -27.30 19.80 2.79
CA ALA A 331 -28.68 19.39 2.53
C ALA A 331 -28.83 18.39 1.36
N ARG A 332 -27.96 18.49 0.34
CA ARG A 332 -27.97 17.60 -0.83
C ARG A 332 -27.38 16.21 -0.52
N CYS A 333 -26.65 16.08 0.59
CA CYS A 333 -25.91 14.89 0.98
C CYS A 333 -26.39 14.26 2.27
N LEU A 334 -27.62 14.58 2.71
CA LEU A 334 -28.21 14.04 3.94
C LEU A 334 -28.32 12.51 3.95
N SER A 335 -28.43 11.88 2.78
CA SER A 335 -28.47 10.42 2.64
C SER A 335 -27.09 9.77 2.50
N LEU A 336 -26.00 10.54 2.59
CA LEU A 336 -24.64 10.00 2.54
C LEU A 336 -24.36 9.21 3.82
N THR A 337 -24.17 7.91 3.68
CA THR A 337 -23.81 7.00 4.77
C THR A 337 -22.39 6.49 4.57
N PRO A 338 -21.58 6.37 5.63
CA PRO A 338 -20.25 5.81 5.52
C PRO A 338 -20.34 4.29 5.39
N LYS A 339 -19.29 3.71 4.84
CA LYS A 339 -19.07 2.29 4.63
C LYS A 339 -17.96 1.83 5.57
N VAL A 340 -17.87 0.53 5.79
CA VAL A 340 -16.75 -0.03 6.55
C VAL A 340 -15.42 0.31 5.86
N GLY A 341 -14.45 0.79 6.63
CA GLY A 341 -13.16 1.30 6.15
C GLY A 341 -13.13 2.79 5.80
N ASP A 342 -14.28 3.48 5.78
CA ASP A 342 -14.32 4.93 5.59
C ASP A 342 -13.81 5.67 6.83
N VAL A 343 -13.48 6.96 6.68
CA VAL A 343 -12.86 7.77 7.73
C VAL A 343 -13.77 8.89 8.18
N ILE A 344 -13.81 9.11 9.49
CA ILE A 344 -14.38 10.28 10.13
C ILE A 344 -13.25 11.03 10.83
N GLU A 345 -12.98 12.25 10.36
CA GLU A 345 -12.05 13.17 11.03
C GLU A 345 -12.84 14.07 11.98
N VAL A 346 -12.44 14.14 13.24
CA VAL A 346 -13.08 14.97 14.26
C VAL A 346 -12.08 15.91 14.88
N VAL A 347 -12.44 17.18 14.99
CA VAL A 347 -11.62 18.18 15.68
C VAL A 347 -12.14 18.29 17.11
N ASP A 348 -11.27 18.00 18.08
CA ASP A 348 -11.63 18.13 19.49
C ASP A 348 -11.66 19.61 19.96
N SER A 349 -12.06 19.83 21.22
CA SER A 349 -12.08 21.17 21.82
C SER A 349 -10.70 21.83 21.94
N ASN A 350 -9.63 21.05 21.85
CA ASN A 350 -8.24 21.52 21.87
C ASN A 350 -7.67 21.74 20.46
N ASN A 351 -8.50 21.64 19.42
CA ASN A 351 -8.12 21.76 18.02
C ASN A 351 -7.11 20.67 17.57
N LYS A 352 -7.14 19.51 18.22
CA LYS A 352 -6.45 18.30 17.79
C LYS A 352 -7.35 17.53 16.82
N ASN A 353 -6.79 17.10 15.70
CA ASN A 353 -7.48 16.25 14.75
C ASN A 353 -7.41 14.80 15.25
N ASN A 354 -8.56 14.14 15.28
CA ASN A 354 -8.69 12.73 15.60
C ASN A 354 -9.23 12.02 14.37
N VAL A 355 -8.62 10.88 14.02
CA VAL A 355 -9.01 10.08 12.85
C VAL A 355 -9.68 8.81 13.35
N TRP A 356 -10.92 8.60 12.93
CA TRP A 356 -11.72 7.42 13.26
C TRP A 356 -12.02 6.62 12.01
N THR A 357 -11.80 5.30 12.05
CA THR A 357 -12.12 4.40 10.94
C THR A 357 -13.42 3.67 11.23
N VAL A 358 -14.35 3.66 10.29
CA VAL A 358 -15.64 2.98 10.46
C VAL A 358 -15.42 1.46 10.38
N VAL A 359 -15.73 0.74 11.46
CA VAL A 359 -15.54 -0.72 11.52
C VAL A 359 -16.84 -1.45 11.26
N SER A 360 -17.95 -0.94 11.79
CA SER A 360 -19.26 -1.53 11.52
C SER A 360 -20.38 -0.52 11.66
N ARG A 361 -21.56 -0.91 11.17
CA ARG A 361 -22.79 -0.13 11.25
C ARG A 361 -23.76 -0.86 12.17
N GLU A 362 -24.30 -0.14 13.15
CA GLU A 362 -25.42 -0.61 13.95
C GLU A 362 -26.74 -0.21 13.31
N ASP A 363 -27.62 -1.20 13.10
CA ASP A 363 -28.98 -0.99 12.61
C ASP A 363 -29.93 -0.52 13.75
N ILE A 364 -29.55 0.56 14.42
CA ILE A 364 -30.38 1.29 15.37
C ILE A 364 -31.02 2.53 14.69
N SER A 365 -31.98 3.18 15.34
CA SER A 365 -32.65 4.37 14.81
C SER A 365 -32.49 5.55 15.78
N PRO A 366 -31.71 6.59 15.45
CA PRO A 366 -30.90 6.75 14.22
C PRO A 366 -29.76 5.72 14.13
N PRO A 367 -29.26 5.42 12.91
CA PRO A 367 -28.18 4.45 12.72
C PRO A 367 -26.90 4.95 13.39
N GLY A 368 -26.35 4.12 14.28
CA GLY A 368 -25.05 4.33 14.90
C GLY A 368 -23.96 3.66 14.10
N TYR A 369 -22.77 4.25 14.11
CA TYR A 369 -21.59 3.70 13.46
C TYR A 369 -20.55 3.37 14.53
N ILE A 370 -20.08 2.13 14.56
CA ILE A 370 -18.95 1.76 15.40
C ILE A 370 -17.70 2.16 14.65
N VAL A 371 -16.93 3.05 15.25
CA VAL A 371 -15.68 3.54 14.72
C VAL A 371 -14.54 3.16 15.65
N HIS A 372 -13.41 2.82 15.05
CA HIS A 372 -12.16 2.58 15.75
C HIS A 372 -11.33 3.85 15.76
N CYS A 373 -10.85 4.25 16.93
CA CYS A 373 -9.96 5.38 17.07
C CYS A 373 -8.52 4.95 16.79
N VAL A 374 -7.90 5.56 15.79
CA VAL A 374 -6.52 5.25 15.39
C VAL A 374 -5.49 5.88 16.35
N ASP A 375 -5.85 6.94 17.08
CA ASP A 375 -4.92 7.61 18.00
C ASP A 375 -5.04 7.03 19.42
N SER A 376 -3.99 6.30 19.84
CA SER A 376 -3.83 5.76 21.19
C SER A 376 -3.68 6.84 22.28
N ASN A 377 -3.35 8.09 21.93
CA ASN A 377 -3.36 9.25 22.82
C ASN A 377 -4.75 9.89 22.89
N TYR A 378 -5.74 9.05 23.10
CA TYR A 378 -7.13 9.40 23.30
C TYR A 378 -7.30 10.19 24.61
N ASP A 379 -7.59 11.49 24.51
CA ASP A 379 -7.91 12.33 25.67
C ASP A 379 -9.42 12.35 25.90
N GLY A 380 -9.85 12.15 27.16
CA GLY A 380 -11.26 12.15 27.55
C GLY A 380 -12.00 13.47 27.30
N ALA A 381 -11.27 14.53 26.92
CA ALA A 381 -11.82 15.83 26.51
C ALA A 381 -12.83 15.74 25.34
N LEU A 382 -12.74 14.70 24.52
CA LEU A 382 -13.64 14.45 23.39
C LEU A 382 -15.07 14.09 23.85
N PHE A 383 -15.20 13.41 25.00
CA PHE A 383 -16.48 12.99 25.61
C PHE A 383 -17.22 14.09 26.37
N ASP A 384 -16.55 15.20 26.68
CA ASP A 384 -17.17 16.34 27.37
C ASP A 384 -17.93 17.28 26.40
N ALA A 385 -17.75 17.10 25.09
CA ALA A 385 -18.38 17.92 24.06
C ALA A 385 -19.73 17.36 23.62
N THR A 386 -20.78 18.19 23.66
CA THR A 386 -22.14 17.80 23.24
C THR A 386 -22.37 17.79 21.74
N ALA A 387 -21.49 18.44 20.97
CA ALA A 387 -21.48 18.43 19.51
C ALA A 387 -20.07 18.72 19.01
N LEU A 388 -19.59 17.95 18.05
CA LEU A 388 -18.26 18.11 17.46
C LEU A 388 -18.40 18.29 15.95
N ALA A 389 -17.64 19.23 15.39
CA ALA A 389 -17.52 19.35 13.95
C ALA A 389 -16.54 18.28 13.45
N GLY A 390 -16.85 17.69 12.31
CA GLY A 390 -16.00 16.72 11.66
C GLY A 390 -16.15 16.72 10.14
N GLN A 391 -15.43 15.81 9.51
CA GLN A 391 -15.59 15.47 8.11
C GLN A 391 -15.71 13.96 7.97
N VAL A 392 -16.60 13.52 7.07
CA VAL A 392 -16.65 12.13 6.63
C VAL A 392 -16.05 12.03 5.23
N SER A 393 -15.17 11.05 5.06
CA SER A 393 -14.58 10.67 3.79
C SER A 393 -15.03 9.27 3.43
N THR A 394 -15.82 9.16 2.36
CA THR A 394 -16.44 7.91 1.93
C THR A 394 -16.17 7.60 0.47
N ARG A 395 -15.94 6.32 0.18
CA ARG A 395 -15.79 5.83 -1.20
C ARG A 395 -17.12 5.77 -1.93
N TYR A 396 -17.09 6.08 -3.22
CA TYR A 396 -18.23 5.91 -4.10
C TYR A 396 -18.52 4.43 -4.32
N SER A 397 -19.80 4.07 -4.29
CA SER A 397 -20.29 2.76 -4.71
C SER A 397 -21.49 2.90 -5.63
N ALA A 398 -21.82 1.84 -6.37
CA ALA A 398 -23.01 1.84 -7.22
C ALA A 398 -24.32 2.03 -6.44
N ALA A 399 -24.34 1.77 -5.12
CA ALA A 399 -25.49 2.05 -4.26
C ALA A 399 -25.72 3.55 -4.05
N ASP A 400 -24.70 4.38 -4.28
CA ASP A 400 -24.72 5.83 -4.10
C ASP A 400 -25.03 6.56 -5.41
N SER A 401 -25.57 5.87 -6.43
CA SER A 401 -25.85 6.44 -7.75
C SER A 401 -26.73 7.68 -7.70
N ASP A 402 -27.66 7.72 -6.74
CA ASP A 402 -28.62 8.82 -6.58
C ASP A 402 -28.00 10.03 -5.88
N ILE A 403 -26.82 9.88 -5.28
CA ILE A 403 -26.08 10.92 -4.56
C ILE A 403 -24.67 11.17 -5.12
N GLN A 404 -24.44 10.88 -6.40
CA GLN A 404 -23.15 11.08 -7.08
C GLN A 404 -22.57 12.49 -6.89
N ALA A 405 -23.42 13.52 -6.85
CA ALA A 405 -23.00 14.91 -6.62
C ALA A 405 -22.35 15.17 -5.25
N CYS A 406 -22.52 14.26 -4.28
CA CYS A 406 -21.86 14.32 -2.97
C CYS A 406 -20.39 13.87 -2.99
N TYR A 407 -19.96 13.27 -4.10
CA TYR A 407 -18.58 12.85 -4.34
C TYR A 407 -17.79 13.88 -5.15
N LEU A 408 -18.41 15.03 -5.44
CA LEU A 408 -17.82 16.14 -6.17
C LEU A 408 -17.76 17.37 -5.26
N ASP A 409 -16.64 18.08 -5.29
CA ASP A 409 -16.55 19.41 -4.69
C ASP A 409 -16.84 20.45 -5.79
N ILE A 410 -17.91 21.22 -5.60
CA ILE A 410 -18.39 22.20 -6.58
C ILE A 410 -18.35 23.56 -5.90
N VAL A 411 -17.53 24.46 -6.43
CA VAL A 411 -17.33 25.80 -5.87
C VAL A 411 -17.71 26.86 -6.91
N PRO A 412 -18.67 27.76 -6.63
CA PRO A 412 -19.47 27.83 -5.41
C PRO A 412 -20.51 26.69 -5.31
N ASP A 413 -20.94 26.36 -4.08
CA ASP A 413 -21.95 25.33 -3.82
C ASP A 413 -23.27 25.69 -4.55
N PRO A 414 -23.79 24.81 -5.42
CA PRO A 414 -25.06 25.03 -6.10
C PRO A 414 -26.27 25.06 -5.15
N GLY A 415 -26.16 24.51 -3.94
CA GLY A 415 -27.31 24.33 -3.05
C GLY A 415 -28.39 23.43 -3.68
N GLU A 416 -29.66 23.86 -3.67
CA GLU A 416 -30.75 23.22 -4.43
C GLU A 416 -30.84 23.72 -5.89
N GLY A 417 -29.93 24.62 -6.31
CA GLY A 417 -29.95 25.27 -7.61
C GLY A 417 -29.09 24.58 -8.68
N SER A 418 -29.00 25.24 -9.83
CA SER A 418 -28.15 24.80 -10.94
C SER A 418 -26.67 25.14 -10.69
N ILE A 419 -25.77 24.31 -11.22
CA ILE A 419 -24.33 24.59 -11.22
C ILE A 419 -24.08 25.83 -12.09
N LEU A 420 -23.36 26.82 -11.54
CA LEU A 420 -23.00 28.04 -12.27
C LEU A 420 -21.97 27.72 -13.37
N ASP A 421 -22.01 28.47 -14.46
CA ASP A 421 -21.04 28.39 -15.58
C ASP A 421 -19.60 28.72 -15.17
N THR A 422 -19.45 29.42 -14.05
CA THR A 422 -18.19 29.81 -13.42
C THR A 422 -17.76 28.89 -12.29
N ALA A 423 -18.51 27.81 -12.03
CA ALA A 423 -18.17 26.87 -10.98
C ALA A 423 -16.94 26.03 -11.35
N SER A 424 -16.04 25.83 -10.38
CA SER A 424 -15.00 24.82 -10.46
C SER A 424 -15.52 23.52 -9.88
N VAL A 425 -15.17 22.39 -10.51
CA VAL A 425 -15.51 21.07 -10.01
C VAL A 425 -14.24 20.28 -9.79
N SER A 426 -14.07 19.81 -8.57
CA SER A 426 -12.95 18.99 -8.14
C SER A 426 -13.44 17.56 -7.90
N VAL A 427 -12.66 16.61 -8.40
CA VAL A 427 -12.88 15.18 -8.24
C VAL A 427 -11.70 14.62 -7.47
N ARG A 428 -11.96 13.85 -6.42
CA ARG A 428 -10.93 13.19 -5.64
C ARG A 428 -11.00 11.69 -5.85
N PHE A 429 -9.85 11.07 -5.92
CA PHE A 429 -9.68 9.63 -5.96
C PHE A 429 -8.98 9.19 -4.67
N ASP A 430 -9.20 7.95 -4.27
CA ASP A 430 -8.56 7.36 -3.09
C ASP A 430 -7.10 6.95 -3.32
N GLU A 431 -6.60 7.09 -4.56
CA GLU A 431 -5.21 6.89 -4.94
C GLU A 431 -4.78 7.82 -6.08
N ALA A 432 -3.46 7.90 -6.32
CA ALA A 432 -2.91 8.68 -7.41
C ALA A 432 -3.29 8.08 -8.78
N ILE A 433 -3.78 8.92 -9.69
CA ILE A 433 -4.16 8.53 -11.04
C ILE A 433 -3.17 9.06 -12.07
N ASP A 434 -2.97 8.32 -13.16
CA ASP A 434 -2.21 8.79 -14.32
C ASP A 434 -3.00 9.93 -15.00
N ASP A 435 -2.49 11.16 -14.87
CA ASP A 435 -3.14 12.38 -15.38
C ASP A 435 -3.38 12.35 -16.90
N ALA A 436 -2.54 11.64 -17.65
CA ALA A 436 -2.69 11.47 -19.09
C ALA A 436 -3.95 10.65 -19.48
N THR A 437 -4.54 9.94 -18.51
CA THR A 437 -5.78 9.17 -18.69
C THR A 437 -7.04 9.99 -18.45
N VAL A 438 -6.94 11.14 -17.77
CA VAL A 438 -8.07 12.04 -17.51
C VAL A 438 -8.19 13.05 -18.64
N ARG A 439 -9.22 12.90 -19.47
CA ARG A 439 -9.47 13.82 -20.58
C ARG A 439 -10.86 14.41 -20.44
N SER A 440 -10.94 15.74 -20.56
CA SER A 440 -12.20 16.49 -20.47
C SER A 440 -13.28 15.99 -21.43
N MET A 441 -12.89 15.39 -22.56
CA MET A 441 -13.79 14.87 -23.59
C MET A 441 -14.08 13.38 -23.50
N SER A 442 -13.37 12.60 -22.67
CA SER A 442 -13.61 11.16 -22.61
C SER A 442 -13.84 10.54 -21.25
N SER A 443 -13.39 11.19 -20.19
CA SER A 443 -13.33 10.58 -18.87
C SER A 443 -14.33 11.21 -17.89
N PHE A 444 -14.84 12.42 -18.16
CA PHE A 444 -15.69 13.17 -17.23
C PHE A 444 -16.69 14.08 -17.96
N VAL A 445 -17.96 14.07 -17.54
CA VAL A 445 -19.02 14.95 -18.05
C VAL A 445 -19.89 15.40 -16.89
N ILE A 446 -20.18 16.70 -16.82
CA ILE A 446 -21.24 17.25 -15.97
C ILE A 446 -22.36 17.72 -16.87
N VAL A 447 -23.57 17.27 -16.55
CA VAL A 447 -24.79 17.65 -17.26
C VAL A 447 -25.75 18.21 -16.26
N GLN A 448 -26.37 19.34 -16.61
CA GLN A 448 -27.58 19.77 -15.94
C GLN A 448 -28.76 19.11 -16.65
N PRO A 449 -29.41 18.11 -16.03
CA PRO A 449 -30.55 17.46 -16.66
C PRO A 449 -31.69 18.46 -16.85
N ASP A 450 -32.37 18.37 -17.98
CA ASP A 450 -33.63 19.06 -18.22
C ASP A 450 -34.75 18.14 -17.76
N ASP A 451 -35.33 18.48 -16.60
CA ASP A 451 -36.45 17.72 -16.01
C ASP A 451 -37.77 17.94 -16.75
N ASN A 452 -37.80 18.75 -17.83
CA ASN A 452 -39.02 18.96 -18.60
C ASN A 452 -39.50 17.64 -19.23
N PRO A 453 -40.57 17.01 -18.69
CA PRO A 453 -41.03 15.70 -19.15
C PRO A 453 -41.91 15.83 -20.40
N SER A 454 -42.11 17.05 -20.92
CA SER A 454 -42.99 17.35 -22.05
C SER A 454 -42.46 18.54 -22.84
N PRO A 455 -41.36 18.37 -23.60
CA PRO A 455 -40.92 19.38 -24.57
C PRO A 455 -42.06 19.67 -25.56
N ASP A 456 -42.19 20.92 -26.01
CA ASP A 456 -43.25 21.29 -26.96
C ASP A 456 -43.15 20.41 -28.22
N PRO A 457 -44.16 19.53 -28.48
CA PRO A 457 -44.11 18.64 -29.63
C PRO A 457 -44.21 19.38 -30.97
N GLN A 458 -44.52 20.68 -30.97
CA GLN A 458 -44.50 21.52 -32.18
C GLN A 458 -43.13 22.17 -32.44
N ASP A 459 -42.25 22.25 -31.44
CA ASP A 459 -40.87 22.65 -31.63
C ASP A 459 -39.99 21.40 -31.81
N VAL A 460 -39.80 21.05 -33.08
CA VAL A 460 -38.96 19.90 -33.49
C VAL A 460 -37.51 20.07 -33.00
N LYS A 461 -37.02 21.31 -32.84
CA LYS A 461 -35.67 21.55 -32.31
C LYS A 461 -35.62 21.40 -30.80
N GLU A 462 -36.65 21.87 -30.08
CA GLU A 462 -36.74 21.71 -28.63
C GLU A 462 -36.92 20.25 -28.23
N SER A 463 -37.78 19.50 -28.93
CA SER A 463 -37.98 18.06 -28.70
C SER A 463 -36.73 17.23 -29.01
N GLN A 464 -35.95 17.60 -30.04
CA GLN A 464 -34.65 16.99 -30.34
C GLN A 464 -33.60 17.34 -29.27
N ALA A 465 -33.49 18.62 -28.87
CA ALA A 465 -32.56 19.05 -27.82
C ALA A 465 -32.92 18.54 -26.42
N ALA A 466 -34.20 18.28 -26.16
CA ALA A 466 -34.68 17.69 -24.90
C ALA A 466 -34.20 16.24 -24.74
N TRP A 467 -34.17 15.44 -25.81
CA TRP A 467 -33.60 14.10 -25.77
C TRP A 467 -32.16 14.12 -25.25
N TYR A 468 -31.32 15.02 -25.76
CA TYR A 468 -29.94 15.18 -25.30
C TYR A 468 -29.80 15.78 -23.89
N ARG A 469 -30.85 16.32 -23.28
CA ARG A 469 -30.80 16.87 -21.92
C ARG A 469 -31.50 15.99 -20.87
N GLN A 470 -32.22 14.95 -21.31
CA GLN A 470 -32.87 13.98 -20.45
C GLN A 470 -31.89 12.90 -19.95
N ILE A 471 -32.13 12.40 -18.73
CA ILE A 471 -31.47 11.23 -18.18
C ILE A 471 -32.30 9.99 -18.55
N ASP A 472 -31.75 9.09 -19.36
CA ASP A 472 -32.34 7.77 -19.59
C ASP A 472 -31.71 6.79 -18.61
N THR A 473 -32.44 6.45 -17.54
CA THR A 473 -31.96 5.52 -16.50
C THR A 473 -31.70 4.09 -17.02
N SER A 474 -32.07 3.77 -18.26
CA SER A 474 -31.82 2.48 -18.90
C SER A 474 -30.57 2.45 -19.79
N GLU A 475 -29.90 3.59 -20.03
CA GLU A 475 -28.70 3.68 -20.85
C GLU A 475 -27.42 3.46 -20.02
N SER A 476 -26.34 2.99 -20.67
CA SER A 476 -25.04 2.91 -19.99
C SER A 476 -24.39 4.29 -19.86
N VAL A 477 -23.52 4.48 -18.86
CA VAL A 477 -22.74 5.74 -18.73
C VAL A 477 -21.94 6.06 -20.00
N SER A 478 -21.43 5.03 -20.68
CA SER A 478 -20.71 5.21 -21.95
C SER A 478 -21.64 5.73 -23.04
N ASP A 479 -22.82 5.13 -23.19
CA ASP A 479 -23.82 5.54 -24.18
C ASP A 479 -24.34 6.96 -23.87
N PHE A 480 -24.54 7.27 -22.59
CA PHE A 480 -24.87 8.62 -22.13
C PHE A 480 -23.80 9.62 -22.54
N ILE A 481 -22.53 9.35 -22.24
CA ILE A 481 -21.41 10.23 -22.60
C ILE A 481 -21.31 10.38 -24.12
N GLU A 482 -21.45 9.32 -24.91
CA GLU A 482 -21.43 9.38 -26.38
C GLU A 482 -22.59 10.22 -26.94
N ARG A 483 -23.79 10.06 -26.36
CA ARG A 483 -24.97 10.87 -26.67
C ARG A 483 -24.73 12.34 -26.34
N GLN A 484 -24.18 12.65 -25.16
CA GLN A 484 -23.84 14.03 -24.74
C GLN A 484 -22.72 14.67 -25.57
N ARG A 485 -21.82 13.89 -26.15
CA ARG A 485 -20.80 14.39 -27.10
C ARG A 485 -21.37 14.80 -28.45
N GLY A 486 -22.66 14.55 -28.71
CA GLY A 486 -23.29 14.88 -29.99
C GLY A 486 -22.84 13.99 -31.15
N TYR A 487 -22.21 12.84 -30.87
CA TYR A 487 -21.85 11.85 -31.90
C TYR A 487 -23.03 10.94 -32.28
N ASP A 488 -24.17 11.06 -31.60
CA ASP A 488 -25.39 10.34 -31.99
C ASP A 488 -25.94 10.92 -33.29
N TYR A 489 -25.70 10.19 -34.39
CA TYR A 489 -26.09 10.51 -35.77
C TYR A 489 -27.61 10.48 -36.02
N ARG A 490 -28.46 10.43 -34.99
CA ARG A 490 -29.93 10.46 -35.11
C ARG A 490 -30.50 11.85 -35.43
N ALA A 491 -29.75 12.68 -36.16
CA ALA A 491 -30.26 13.94 -36.68
C ALA A 491 -31.12 13.71 -37.92
N ASP A 492 -32.41 14.03 -37.74
CA ASP A 492 -33.51 14.13 -38.69
C ASP A 492 -34.41 12.87 -38.87
N ILE A 493 -35.71 13.08 -38.61
CA ILE A 493 -36.84 12.20 -38.95
C ILE A 493 -36.89 11.92 -40.47
N THR A 494 -36.13 12.66 -41.30
CA THR A 494 -35.94 12.40 -42.73
C THR A 494 -34.65 11.67 -43.12
N GLY A 495 -33.77 11.32 -42.17
CA GLY A 495 -32.55 10.54 -42.43
C GLY A 495 -31.40 11.31 -43.11
N ASN A 496 -31.42 12.64 -43.06
CA ASN A 496 -30.33 13.48 -43.59
C ASN A 496 -29.53 14.12 -42.44
N ALA A 497 -28.27 13.70 -42.30
CA ALA A 497 -27.33 14.29 -41.36
C ALA A 497 -26.93 15.71 -41.80
N THR A 498 -27.55 16.74 -41.23
CA THR A 498 -27.04 18.11 -41.32
C THR A 498 -26.19 18.40 -40.10
N ALA A 499 -24.91 18.69 -40.33
CA ALA A 499 -23.89 18.98 -39.32
C ALA A 499 -24.08 20.34 -38.60
N GLU A 500 -25.29 20.92 -38.61
CA GLU A 500 -25.52 22.33 -38.24
C GLU A 500 -25.98 22.54 -36.80
N ALA A 501 -26.07 21.50 -35.97
CA ALA A 501 -26.37 21.69 -34.56
C ALA A 501 -25.71 20.60 -33.70
N GLU A 502 -24.67 20.99 -32.97
CA GLU A 502 -24.25 20.28 -31.76
C GLU A 502 -25.41 20.35 -30.76
N TYR A 503 -26.27 19.33 -30.74
CA TYR A 503 -27.40 19.26 -29.81
C TYR A 503 -27.00 18.74 -28.42
N GLY A 504 -25.77 18.99 -27.93
CA GLY A 504 -25.34 18.52 -26.62
C GLY A 504 -25.75 19.46 -25.48
N GLY A 505 -26.22 18.94 -24.35
CA GLY A 505 -26.43 19.68 -23.10
C GLY A 505 -25.15 19.93 -22.29
N ARG A 506 -23.99 19.85 -22.95
CA ARG A 506 -22.68 19.71 -22.31
C ARG A 506 -22.08 21.06 -21.93
N VAL A 507 -21.54 21.14 -20.72
CA VAL A 507 -20.63 22.22 -20.31
C VAL A 507 -19.22 21.87 -20.78
N LEU A 508 -18.58 22.75 -21.55
CA LEU A 508 -17.16 22.61 -21.91
C LEU A 508 -16.32 22.96 -20.69
N PHE A 509 -15.51 22.01 -20.22
CA PHE A 509 -14.55 22.28 -19.15
C PHE A 509 -13.40 23.16 -19.66
N GLY A 510 -12.90 24.01 -18.77
CA GLY A 510 -11.61 24.67 -18.93
C GLY A 510 -10.44 23.68 -18.80
N GLU A 511 -9.27 24.21 -18.45
CA GLU A 511 -8.07 23.41 -18.20
C GLU A 511 -8.31 22.38 -17.08
N VAL A 512 -7.98 21.11 -17.35
CA VAL A 512 -7.93 20.07 -16.32
C VAL A 512 -6.56 20.13 -15.68
N VAL A 513 -6.52 20.50 -14.40
CA VAL A 513 -5.28 20.54 -13.61
C VAL A 513 -5.30 19.35 -12.67
N ALA A 514 -4.39 18.40 -12.90
CA ALA A 514 -4.11 17.37 -11.90
C ALA A 514 -3.25 18.00 -10.80
N SER A 515 -3.62 17.78 -9.55
CA SER A 515 -2.83 18.18 -8.40
C SER A 515 -2.65 16.99 -7.47
N GLU A 516 -1.42 16.76 -7.03
CA GLU A 516 -1.13 15.89 -5.89
C GLU A 516 -1.53 16.64 -4.61
N SER A 517 -2.83 16.68 -4.34
CA SER A 517 -3.34 17.18 -3.07
C SER A 517 -4.18 16.11 -2.41
N ASN A 518 -3.76 15.68 -1.22
CA ASN A 518 -4.63 14.91 -0.32
C ASN A 518 -5.61 15.83 0.43
N ARG A 519 -5.65 17.15 0.10
CA ARG A 519 -6.59 18.14 0.64
C ARG A 519 -7.05 19.17 -0.40
#